data_AF-A0A433BJ85-F1
#
_entry.id   AF-A0A433BJ85-F1
#
_cell.length_a   1.000
_cell.length_b   1.000
_cell.length_c   1.000
_cell.angle_alpha   90.00
_cell.angle_beta   90.00
_cell.angle_gamma   90.00
#
_symmetry.space_group_name_H-M   'P 1'
#
loop_
_entity.id
_entity.type
_entity.pdbx_description
1 polymer ?
#
loop_
_entity_poly.entity_id
_entity_poly.type
_entity_poly.pdbx_seq_one_letter_code
_entity_poly.pdbx_strand_id
1 'polypeptide(L)'
;MATGHAVDLVECALSKIRAKRDVILSVTQYHVAAEDVAHSNLVVTVPREAARDARGVQILPVPLRIPASDVRQFWHRRAHRDPANQ
;
A
#
# COMPACT_ATOMS: atom_id res chain seq x y z
N MET A 1 -13.59 -9.67 7.85
CA MET A 1 -12.13 -9.75 7.96
C MET A 1 -11.56 -8.74 6.97
N ALA A 2 -11.04 -7.62 7.45
CA ALA A 2 -10.25 -6.76 6.57
C ALA A 2 -8.88 -7.43 6.43
N THR A 3 -8.65 -8.12 5.33
CA THR A 3 -7.29 -8.31 4.82
C THR A 3 -6.63 -6.93 4.86
N GLY A 4 -5.46 -6.81 5.47
CA GLY A 4 -4.75 -5.52 5.61
C GLY A 4 -4.21 -5.00 4.26
N HIS A 5 -4.99 -5.12 3.18
CA HIS A 5 -4.62 -4.69 1.85
C HIS A 5 -4.67 -3.16 1.82
N ALA A 6 -3.57 -2.52 1.39
CA ALA A 6 -3.50 -1.07 1.39
C ALA A 6 -4.57 -0.43 0.47
N VAL A 7 -5.02 -1.15 -0.55
CA VAL A 7 -6.14 -0.74 -1.41
C VAL A 7 -7.39 -0.49 -0.58
N ASP A 8 -7.76 -1.40 0.31
CA ASP A 8 -8.97 -1.27 1.14
C ASP A 8 -8.90 -0.04 2.05
N LEU A 9 -7.70 0.28 2.57
CA LEU A 9 -7.47 1.47 3.39
C LEU A 9 -7.67 2.77 2.59
N VAL A 10 -7.17 2.82 1.37
CA VAL A 10 -7.33 3.97 0.46
C VAL A 10 -8.80 4.13 0.07
N GLU A 11 -9.48 3.05 -0.34
CA GLU A 11 -10.91 3.10 -0.71
C GLU A 11 -11.80 3.50 0.47
N CYS A 12 -11.49 3.02 1.67
CA CYS A 12 -12.17 3.45 2.90
C CYS A 12 -11.96 4.94 3.18
N ALA A 13 -10.74 5.47 2.98
CA ALA A 13 -10.45 6.88 3.18
C ALA A 13 -11.18 7.78 2.16
N LEU A 14 -11.20 7.38 0.89
CA LEU A 14 -11.94 8.09 -0.18
C LEU A 14 -13.46 8.08 0.07
N SER A 15 -14.00 6.92 0.49
CA SER A 15 -15.42 6.76 0.78
C SER A 15 -15.89 7.69 1.91
N LYS A 16 -15.07 7.89 2.94
CA LYS A 16 -15.38 8.81 4.06
C LYS A 16 -15.58 10.26 3.63
N ILE A 17 -14.91 10.68 2.57
CA ILE A 17 -15.03 12.04 2.00
C ILE A 17 -15.95 12.08 0.77
N ARG A 18 -16.64 10.97 0.46
CA ARG A 18 -17.49 10.81 -0.73
C ARG A 18 -16.77 11.10 -2.06
N ALA A 19 -15.46 10.90 -2.08
CA ALA A 19 -14.66 11.02 -3.30
C ALA A 19 -14.62 9.67 -4.03
N LYS A 20 -14.48 9.73 -5.36
CA LYS A 20 -14.17 8.59 -6.21
C LYS A 20 -12.92 8.91 -7.00
N ARG A 21 -12.07 7.92 -7.21
CA ARG A 21 -10.93 8.01 -8.12
C ARG A 21 -11.25 7.28 -9.42
N ASP A 22 -10.63 7.71 -10.50
CA ASP A 22 -10.65 6.97 -11.75
C ASP A 22 -9.49 5.96 -11.76
N VAL A 23 -9.80 4.68 -12.00
CA VAL A 23 -8.82 3.58 -11.93
C VAL A 23 -8.49 3.12 -13.34
N ILE A 24 -7.42 3.67 -13.89
CA ILE A 24 -6.95 3.36 -15.26
C ILE A 24 -6.15 2.05 -15.30
N LEU A 25 -5.36 1.78 -14.27
CA LEU A 25 -4.47 0.62 -14.19
C LEU A 25 -4.58 -0.05 -12.81
N SER A 26 -4.69 -1.38 -12.80
CA SER A 26 -4.66 -2.22 -11.60
C SER A 26 -3.58 -3.27 -11.74
N VAL A 27 -2.64 -3.28 -10.79
CA VAL A 27 -1.51 -4.23 -10.73
C VAL A 27 -1.45 -4.87 -9.35
N THR A 28 -0.75 -6.00 -9.24
CA THR A 28 -0.67 -6.78 -7.99
C THR A 28 0.52 -6.41 -7.10
N GLN A 29 1.54 -5.71 -7.64
CA GLN A 29 2.79 -5.40 -6.96
C GLN A 29 3.03 -3.89 -6.87
N TYR A 30 3.37 -3.38 -5.69
CA TYR A 30 3.57 -1.94 -5.49
C TYR A 30 4.77 -1.37 -6.26
N HIS A 31 5.89 -2.10 -6.35
CA HIS A 31 7.09 -1.65 -7.05
C HIS A 31 6.81 -1.44 -8.55
N VAL A 32 6.08 -2.37 -9.17
CA VAL A 32 5.63 -2.26 -10.57
C VAL A 32 4.74 -1.03 -10.75
N ALA A 33 3.78 -0.81 -9.85
CA ALA A 33 2.90 0.36 -9.90
C ALA A 33 3.67 1.69 -9.83
N ALA A 34 4.74 1.75 -9.02
CA ALA A 34 5.58 2.94 -8.90
C ALA A 34 6.44 3.16 -10.14
N GLU A 35 6.93 2.10 -10.77
CA GLU A 35 7.67 2.16 -12.05
C GLU A 35 6.77 2.59 -13.21
N ASP A 36 5.54 2.06 -13.30
CA ASP A 36 4.56 2.45 -14.33
C ASP A 36 4.21 3.95 -14.28
N VAL A 37 4.18 4.53 -13.08
CA VAL A 37 3.98 5.97 -12.89
C VAL A 37 5.13 6.81 -13.45
N ALA A 38 6.37 6.31 -13.42
CA ALA A 38 7.52 7.03 -13.99
C ALA A 38 7.41 7.23 -15.52
N HIS A 39 6.61 6.39 -16.18
CA HIS A 39 6.45 6.36 -17.64
C HIS A 39 5.07 6.81 -18.10
N SER A 40 4.26 7.42 -17.23
CA SER A 40 2.87 7.79 -17.53
C SER A 40 2.45 9.09 -16.85
N ASN A 41 1.22 9.54 -17.14
CA ASN A 41 0.58 10.65 -16.43
C ASN A 41 -0.39 10.14 -15.35
N LEU A 42 0.02 9.09 -14.63
CA LEU A 42 -0.77 8.48 -13.56
C LEU A 42 -0.20 8.86 -12.19
N VAL A 43 -1.00 8.65 -11.14
CA VAL A 43 -0.57 8.77 -9.76
C VAL A 43 -0.96 7.51 -8.99
N VAL A 44 -0.09 7.08 -8.08
CA VAL A 44 -0.31 5.90 -7.25
C VAL A 44 -0.12 6.23 -5.77
N THR A 45 -0.94 5.63 -4.91
CA THR A 45 -0.74 5.63 -3.45
C THR A 45 -0.22 4.26 -3.03
N VAL A 46 1.00 4.19 -2.52
CA VAL A 46 1.67 2.95 -2.08
C VAL A 46 2.35 3.14 -0.72
N PRO A 47 2.69 2.07 0.02
CA PRO A 47 3.55 2.19 1.19
C PRO A 47 4.88 2.86 0.83
N ARG A 48 5.38 3.73 1.71
CA ARG A 48 6.59 4.54 1.46
C ARG A 48 7.80 3.70 1.05
N GLU A 49 7.99 2.54 1.67
CA GLU A 49 9.11 1.63 1.36
C GLU A 49 9.06 1.11 -0.09
N ALA A 50 7.87 0.92 -0.67
CA ALA A 50 7.74 0.43 -2.04
C ALA A 50 8.14 1.48 -3.10
N ALA A 51 8.16 2.77 -2.73
CA ALA A 51 8.61 3.86 -3.60
C ALA A 51 10.08 4.24 -3.35
N ARG A 52 10.76 3.59 -2.40
CA ARG A 52 12.10 3.97 -1.93
C ARG A 52 13.14 4.00 -3.05
N ASP A 53 13.11 2.99 -3.92
CA ASP A 53 14.09 2.82 -4.99
C ASP A 53 13.54 3.26 -6.37
N ALA A 54 12.31 3.79 -6.41
CA ALA A 54 11.70 4.27 -7.65
C ALA A 54 12.43 5.53 -8.15
N ARG A 55 12.68 5.58 -9.46
CA ARG A 55 13.36 6.70 -10.13
C ARG A 55 12.39 7.38 -11.09
N GLY A 56 12.61 8.67 -11.35
CA GLY A 56 11.76 9.43 -12.27
C GLY A 56 10.36 9.77 -11.72
N VAL A 57 10.13 9.60 -10.42
CA VAL A 57 8.87 9.92 -9.74
C VAL A 57 9.09 10.92 -8.62
N GLN A 58 8.05 11.68 -8.30
CA GLN A 58 8.03 12.56 -7.12
C GLN A 58 7.20 11.92 -6.01
N ILE A 59 7.77 11.83 -4.81
CA ILE A 59 7.05 11.36 -3.62
C ILE A 59 6.35 12.56 -2.97
N LEU A 60 5.03 12.48 -2.83
CA LEU A 60 4.19 13.51 -2.23
C LEU A 60 3.51 13.00 -0.95
N PRO A 61 3.20 13.88 0.02
CA PRO A 61 2.33 13.50 1.12
C PRO A 61 0.95 13.10 0.59
N VAL A 62 0.36 12.06 1.17
CA VAL A 62 -0.99 11.64 0.80
C VAL A 62 -1.98 12.74 1.20
N PRO A 63 -2.84 13.24 0.28
CA PRO A 63 -3.77 14.34 0.56
C PRO A 63 -5.00 13.91 1.39
N LEU A 64 -4.98 12.67 1.89
CA LEU A 64 -6.06 12.01 2.62
C LEU A 64 -5.50 11.52 3.95
N ARG A 65 -6.30 11.59 5.01
CA ARG A 65 -5.95 10.91 6.27
C ARG A 65 -6.20 9.42 6.11
N ILE A 66 -5.12 8.66 5.90
CA ILE A 66 -5.13 7.20 5.85
C ILE A 66 -4.50 6.68 7.15
N PRO A 67 -5.16 5.77 7.89
CA PRO A 67 -4.54 5.15 9.06
C PRO A 67 -3.29 4.35 8.65
N ALA A 68 -2.30 4.32 9.53
CA ALA A 68 -1.11 3.49 9.30
C ALA A 68 -1.50 2.01 9.21
N SER A 69 -0.86 1.29 8.30
CA SER A 69 -0.99 -0.17 8.22
C SER A 69 -0.08 -0.83 9.26
N ASP A 70 -0.64 -1.68 10.11
CA ASP A 70 0.14 -2.50 11.02
C ASP A 70 0.82 -3.64 10.27
N VAL A 71 2.15 -3.69 10.32
CA VAL A 71 2.91 -4.87 9.91
C VAL A 71 2.80 -5.90 11.03
N ARG A 72 2.18 -7.04 10.74
CA ARG A 72 1.98 -8.12 11.71
C ARG A 72 2.72 -9.36 11.26
N GLN A 73 3.46 -9.97 12.19
CA GLN A 73 4.08 -11.26 11.99
C GLN A 73 3.10 -12.35 12.41
N PHE A 74 2.95 -13.36 11.56
CA PHE A 74 2.11 -14.52 11.83
C PHE A 74 2.97 -15.77 11.73
N TRP A 75 2.88 -16.62 12.75
CA TRP A 75 3.44 -17.96 12.72
C TRP A 75 2.38 -18.96 13.17
N HIS A 76 2.56 -20.21 12.77
CA HIS A 76 1.67 -21.26 13.21
C HIS A 76 1.81 -21.48 14.73
N ARG A 77 0.70 -21.74 15.44
CA ARG A 77 0.71 -21.96 16.90
C ARG A 77 1.74 -22.99 17.37
N ARG A 78 2.05 -24.00 16.56
CA ARG A 78 3.08 -25.03 16.85
C ARG A 78 4.49 -24.46 16.99
N ALA A 79 4.81 -23.41 16.24
CA ALA A 79 6.11 -22.75 16.25
C ALA A 79 6.25 -21.71 17.37
N HIS A 80 5.18 -21.43 18.14
CA HIS A 80 5.18 -20.37 19.15
C HIS A 80 6.15 -20.61 20.33
N ARG A 81 6.58 -21.85 20.54
CA ARG A 81 7.55 -22.23 21.59
C ARG A 81 8.96 -22.46 21.06
N ASP A 82 9.18 -22.30 19.77
CA ASP A 82 10.51 -22.41 19.18
C ASP A 82 11.30 -21.13 19.47
N PRO A 83 12.48 -21.19 20.11
CA PRO A 83 13.32 -20.02 20.36
C PRO A 83 13.69 -19.24 19.10
N ALA A 84 13.71 -19.88 17.92
CA ALA A 84 13.94 -19.21 16.65
C ALA A 84 12.74 -18.39 16.14
N ASN A 85 11.58 -18.50 16.80
CA ASN A 85 10.33 -17.78 16.49
C ASN A 85 9.91 -16.81 17.61
N GLN A 86 10.83 -16.45 18.52
CA GLN A 86 10.64 -15.38 19.53
C GLN A 86 11.33 -14.09 19.13
#